data_AF-A0A2L1U4X3-F1
#
_entry.id   AF-A0A2L1U4X3-F1
#
_cell.length_a   1.000
_cell.length_b   1.000
_cell.length_c   1.000
_cell.angle_alpha   90.00
_cell.angle_beta   90.00
_cell.angle_gamma   90.00
#
_symmetry.space_group_name_H-M   'P 1'
#
loop_
_entity.id
_entity.type
_entity.pdbx_description
1 polymer ?
#
loop_
_entity_poly.entity_id
_entity_poly.type
_entity_poly.pdbx_seq_one_letter_code
_entity_poly.pdbx_strand_id
1 'polypeptide(L)'
;MGGSLLSIRYNPHLGYEDEMIPAYEKMVHSVARKYRSCIGAGLDYDDLVSVGMIGLIQAFRNYDPDRLNRKVSSFSTYAFNMIKWSIQRFLADKRFSVRVPRSIQNKLTVIWKQGWDQESAESIAEKTGWKLPEIREAQRHIAGWSVASLDQALSSSDKTDEEATMLDVLPAMTDFTSVHVQDFLCALKPLERAVLELRMQDQTQKEIAMHIGKTQMYVYRILKKIKGKYTQFQAGTLRSEAIKMSRGHGNQTVLNASIEWFVDEVVQTNPTVGLNSQGMYFNQRAVQQIGCKAGQCVQIGYDAAGPRLIIQVSDNGLKLRVQKSDKNGTLRITNKRLTGWLRQKKVPISKRYALQADTDSGFYYIELSRHA
;
A
#
# COMPACT_ATOMS: atom_id res chain seq x y z
N MET A 1 54.49 15.02 -15.58
CA MET A 1 54.56 13.60 -15.96
C MET A 1 53.90 12.77 -14.88
N GLY A 2 52.58 12.57 -14.99
CA GLY A 2 51.82 11.76 -14.05
C GLY A 2 51.95 10.30 -14.44
N GLY A 3 52.71 9.54 -13.66
CA GLY A 3 52.76 8.08 -13.79
C GLY A 3 51.37 7.51 -13.49
N SER A 4 50.66 7.13 -14.54
CA SER A 4 49.49 6.28 -14.43
C SER A 4 49.93 4.99 -13.74
N LEU A 5 49.46 4.78 -12.51
CA LEU A 5 49.48 3.49 -11.84
C LEU A 5 48.66 2.51 -12.69
N LEU A 6 49.27 1.95 -13.73
CA LEU A 6 48.90 0.65 -14.25
C LEU A 6 49.09 -0.32 -13.08
N SER A 7 48.04 -0.44 -12.28
CA SER A 7 47.84 -1.46 -11.27
C SER A 7 48.36 -2.77 -11.84
N ILE A 8 49.51 -3.20 -11.35
CA ILE A 8 50.11 -4.47 -11.74
C ILE A 8 49.12 -5.54 -11.25
N ARG A 9 48.36 -6.12 -12.18
CA ARG A 9 47.39 -7.17 -11.89
C ARG A 9 48.14 -8.49 -11.78
N TYR A 10 48.81 -8.68 -10.64
CA TYR A 10 49.63 -9.85 -10.35
C TYR A 10 49.05 -10.64 -9.17
N ASN A 11 49.02 -11.96 -9.29
CA ASN A 11 48.69 -12.87 -8.20
C ASN A 11 49.97 -13.65 -7.81
N PRO A 12 50.36 -13.68 -6.50
CA PRO A 12 51.58 -14.36 -6.03
C PRO A 12 51.70 -15.84 -6.39
N HIS A 13 50.59 -16.53 -6.61
CA HIS A 13 50.54 -17.97 -6.89
C HIS A 13 50.33 -18.28 -8.38
N LEU A 14 49.90 -17.31 -9.18
CA LEU A 14 49.50 -17.53 -10.58
C LEU A 14 50.27 -16.67 -11.59
N GLY A 15 50.98 -15.63 -11.17
CA GLY A 15 51.71 -14.73 -12.07
C GLY A 15 50.88 -13.53 -12.51
N TYR A 16 51.06 -13.08 -13.76
CA TYR A 16 50.39 -11.91 -14.32
C TYR A 16 49.00 -12.25 -14.90
N GLU A 17 48.03 -11.35 -14.71
CA GLU A 17 46.64 -11.52 -15.21
C GLU A 17 46.62 -11.72 -16.73
N ASP A 18 47.40 -10.93 -17.47
CA ASP A 18 47.38 -10.92 -18.95
C ASP A 18 47.92 -12.21 -19.57
N GLU A 19 48.80 -12.94 -18.88
CA GLU A 19 49.30 -14.24 -19.32
C GLU A 19 48.34 -15.37 -18.97
N MET A 20 47.73 -15.29 -17.78
CA MET A 20 46.88 -16.37 -17.25
C MET A 20 45.47 -16.36 -17.82
N ILE A 21 44.83 -15.21 -17.98
CA ILE A 21 43.42 -15.14 -18.40
C ILE A 21 43.18 -15.78 -19.78
N PRO A 22 43.99 -15.52 -20.83
CA PRO A 22 43.78 -16.14 -22.14
C PRO A 22 43.87 -17.67 -22.12
N ALA A 23 44.72 -18.25 -21.24
CA ALA A 23 44.89 -19.70 -21.14
C ALA A 23 43.61 -20.43 -20.67
N TYR A 24 42.72 -19.74 -19.94
CA TYR A 24 41.47 -20.30 -19.41
C TYR A 24 40.21 -19.88 -20.17
N GLU A 25 40.33 -19.11 -21.25
CA GLU A 25 39.18 -18.65 -22.06
C GLU A 25 38.32 -19.82 -22.58
N LYS A 26 38.95 -20.90 -23.05
CA LYS A 26 38.25 -22.12 -23.50
C LYS A 26 37.41 -22.77 -22.38
N MET A 27 37.86 -22.67 -21.13
CA MET A 27 37.09 -23.15 -19.98
C MET A 27 35.83 -22.30 -19.76
N VAL A 28 35.94 -20.97 -19.91
CA VAL A 28 34.78 -20.07 -19.84
C VAL A 28 33.75 -20.44 -20.90
N HIS A 29 34.17 -20.63 -22.16
CA HIS A 29 33.27 -21.09 -23.23
C HIS A 29 32.62 -22.44 -22.92
N SER A 30 33.39 -23.39 -22.38
CA SER A 30 32.89 -24.72 -21.97
C SER A 30 31.81 -24.64 -20.89
N VAL A 31 31.99 -23.75 -19.90
CA VAL A 31 30.97 -23.52 -18.86
C VAL A 31 29.76 -22.80 -19.45
N ALA A 32 29.96 -21.71 -20.19
CA ALA A 32 28.89 -20.91 -20.79
C ALA A 32 27.99 -21.74 -21.71
N ARG A 33 28.56 -22.68 -22.48
CA ARG A 33 27.80 -23.55 -23.40
C ARG A 33 26.76 -24.41 -22.67
N LYS A 34 27.00 -24.79 -21.41
CA LYS A 34 26.03 -25.55 -20.59
C LYS A 34 24.80 -24.72 -20.20
N TYR A 35 24.90 -23.40 -20.29
CA TYR A 35 23.82 -22.47 -19.94
C TYR A 35 23.17 -21.84 -21.17
N ARG A 36 23.52 -22.28 -22.39
CA ARG A 36 22.97 -21.74 -23.64
C ARG A 36 21.45 -21.90 -23.73
N SER A 37 20.89 -23.01 -23.25
CA SER A 37 19.44 -23.22 -23.19
C SER A 37 18.72 -22.38 -22.12
N CYS A 38 19.47 -21.75 -21.21
CA CYS A 38 18.94 -20.87 -20.17
C CYS A 38 18.96 -19.39 -20.59
N ILE A 39 19.45 -19.08 -21.79
CA ILE A 39 19.43 -17.74 -22.36
C ILE A 39 17.96 -17.33 -22.54
N GLY A 40 17.62 -16.19 -21.96
CA GLY A 40 16.29 -15.60 -22.03
C GLY A 40 16.24 -14.41 -22.97
N ALA A 41 15.14 -13.68 -22.94
CA ALA A 41 14.85 -12.61 -23.89
C ALA A 41 15.99 -11.56 -23.97
N GLY A 42 16.50 -11.36 -25.19
CA GLY A 42 17.47 -10.31 -25.52
C GLY A 42 18.89 -10.55 -25.04
N LEU A 43 19.21 -11.73 -24.48
CA LEU A 43 20.58 -12.11 -24.14
C LEU A 43 21.17 -12.98 -25.24
N ASP A 44 22.48 -12.88 -25.44
CA ASP A 44 23.21 -13.73 -26.38
C ASP A 44 24.21 -14.66 -25.67
N TYR A 45 24.91 -15.46 -26.46
CA TYR A 45 25.94 -16.35 -25.92
C TYR A 45 27.17 -15.58 -25.45
N ASP A 46 27.47 -14.45 -26.09
CA ASP A 46 28.67 -13.65 -25.83
C ASP A 46 28.55 -12.88 -24.52
N ASP A 47 27.33 -12.55 -24.09
CA ASP A 47 26.98 -12.06 -22.76
C ASP A 47 27.38 -13.07 -21.69
N LEU A 48 27.08 -14.36 -21.89
CA LEU A 48 27.44 -15.41 -20.94
C LEU A 48 28.96 -15.59 -20.87
N VAL A 49 29.64 -15.50 -22.01
CA VAL A 49 31.11 -15.56 -22.07
C VAL A 49 31.70 -14.36 -21.33
N SER A 50 31.21 -13.14 -21.60
CA SER A 50 31.68 -11.90 -20.98
C SER A 50 31.52 -11.93 -19.46
N VAL A 51 30.36 -12.35 -18.96
CA VAL A 51 30.12 -12.53 -17.52
C VAL A 51 30.99 -13.64 -16.95
N GLY A 52 31.18 -14.74 -17.69
CA GLY A 52 32.08 -15.81 -17.31
C GLY A 52 33.53 -15.35 -17.18
N MET A 53 34.01 -14.49 -18.09
CA MET A 53 35.34 -13.87 -18.05
C MET A 53 35.49 -12.96 -16.82
N ILE A 54 34.46 -12.19 -16.45
CA ILE A 54 34.46 -11.43 -15.19
C ILE A 54 34.63 -12.37 -13.99
N GLY A 55 33.92 -13.50 -13.99
CA GLY A 55 34.06 -14.54 -12.96
C GLY A 55 35.46 -15.15 -12.90
N LEU A 56 36.10 -15.38 -14.06
CA LEU A 56 37.48 -15.86 -14.14
C LEU A 56 38.48 -14.83 -13.60
N ILE A 57 38.34 -13.55 -13.95
CA ILE A 57 39.18 -12.46 -13.43
C ILE A 57 39.05 -12.36 -11.90
N GLN A 58 37.83 -12.45 -11.38
CA GLN A 58 37.59 -12.48 -9.94
C GLN A 58 38.20 -13.72 -9.29
N ALA A 59 38.16 -14.88 -9.95
CA ALA A 59 38.82 -16.07 -9.46
C ALA A 59 40.35 -15.89 -9.42
N PHE A 60 40.94 -15.35 -10.48
CA PHE A 60 42.37 -15.05 -10.53
C PHE A 60 42.80 -14.14 -9.38
N ARG A 61 42.07 -13.05 -9.12
CA ARG A 61 42.42 -12.09 -8.07
C ARG A 61 42.30 -12.64 -6.65
N ASN A 62 41.37 -13.55 -6.41
CA ASN A 62 41.05 -14.05 -5.07
C ASN A 62 41.61 -15.44 -4.78
N TYR A 63 42.30 -16.06 -5.74
CA TYR A 63 42.87 -17.39 -5.54
C TYR A 63 44.07 -17.33 -4.59
N ASP A 64 43.92 -18.03 -3.47
CA ASP A 64 44.94 -18.25 -2.46
C ASP A 64 44.84 -19.73 -2.03
N PRO A 65 45.78 -20.59 -2.44
CA PRO A 65 45.74 -22.03 -2.16
C PRO A 65 45.90 -22.34 -0.67
N ASP A 66 46.59 -21.49 0.09
CA ASP A 66 46.83 -21.68 1.53
C ASP A 66 45.56 -21.41 2.33
N ARG A 67 44.74 -20.46 1.89
CA ARG A 67 43.40 -20.21 2.47
C ARG A 67 42.38 -21.28 2.09
N LEU A 68 42.59 -22.01 1.01
CA LEU A 68 41.60 -22.94 0.44
C LEU A 68 41.65 -24.37 1.04
N ASN A 69 41.89 -24.51 2.36
CA ASN A 69 41.75 -25.76 3.14
C ASN A 69 42.27 -27.07 2.49
N ARG A 70 43.28 -27.00 1.59
CA ARG A 70 43.89 -28.12 0.81
C ARG A 70 42.95 -29.03 -0.01
N LYS A 71 41.62 -28.95 0.15
CA LYS A 71 40.64 -29.76 -0.61
C LYS A 71 40.44 -29.31 -2.06
N VAL A 72 40.79 -28.06 -2.37
CA VAL A 72 40.75 -27.51 -3.74
C VAL A 72 42.14 -26.97 -4.06
N SER A 73 43.02 -27.85 -4.53
CA SER A 73 44.43 -27.49 -4.79
C SER A 73 44.64 -26.78 -6.13
N SER A 74 43.81 -27.06 -7.14
CA SER A 74 43.98 -26.48 -8.48
C SER A 74 43.17 -25.19 -8.68
N PHE A 75 43.81 -24.18 -9.27
CA PHE A 75 43.16 -22.96 -9.75
C PHE A 75 41.99 -23.27 -10.71
N SER A 76 42.12 -24.27 -11.58
CA SER A 76 41.05 -24.63 -12.54
C SER A 76 39.73 -25.01 -11.86
N THR A 77 39.79 -25.76 -10.75
CA THR A 77 38.62 -26.15 -9.97
C THR A 77 37.98 -24.95 -9.29
N TYR A 78 38.79 -24.04 -8.75
CA TYR A 78 38.31 -22.81 -8.13
C TYR A 78 37.65 -21.88 -9.17
N ALA A 79 38.36 -21.61 -10.26
CA ALA A 79 37.90 -20.78 -11.37
C ALA A 79 36.60 -21.32 -11.99
N PHE A 80 36.49 -22.64 -12.19
CA PHE A 80 35.27 -23.27 -12.69
C PHE A 80 34.04 -22.90 -11.84
N ASN A 81 34.15 -22.98 -10.51
CA ASN A 81 33.05 -22.64 -9.60
C ASN A 81 32.70 -21.15 -9.64
N MET A 82 33.70 -20.28 -9.73
CA MET A 82 33.51 -18.82 -9.83
C MET A 82 32.86 -18.40 -11.16
N ILE A 83 33.32 -18.96 -12.28
CA ILE A 83 32.73 -18.74 -13.61
C ILE A 83 31.27 -19.20 -13.60
N LYS A 84 31.03 -20.44 -13.15
CA LYS A 84 29.69 -21.02 -13.04
C LYS A 84 28.76 -20.16 -12.20
N TRP A 85 29.21 -19.74 -11.03
CA TRP A 85 28.43 -18.88 -10.14
C TRP A 85 28.10 -17.53 -10.78
N SER A 86 29.07 -16.91 -11.45
CA SER A 86 28.91 -15.61 -12.11
C SER A 86 27.83 -15.67 -13.19
N ILE A 87 27.89 -16.69 -14.05
CA ILE A 87 26.89 -16.95 -15.08
C ILE A 87 25.51 -17.22 -14.47
N GLN A 88 25.43 -18.09 -13.45
CA GLN A 88 24.16 -18.41 -12.80
C GLN A 88 23.51 -17.21 -12.12
N ARG A 89 24.32 -16.35 -11.49
CA ARG A 89 23.86 -15.11 -10.87
C ARG A 89 23.37 -14.11 -11.91
N PHE A 90 24.11 -13.92 -13.00
CA PHE A 90 23.68 -13.04 -14.08
C PHE A 90 22.36 -13.48 -14.69
N LEU A 91 22.23 -14.77 -15.02
CA LEU A 91 20.98 -15.33 -15.54
C LEU A 91 19.83 -15.17 -14.56
N ALA A 92 20.06 -15.34 -13.26
CA ALA A 92 19.02 -15.10 -12.25
C ALA A 92 18.50 -13.66 -12.24
N ASP A 93 19.36 -12.70 -12.53
CA ASP A 93 19.01 -11.27 -12.49
C ASP A 93 18.50 -10.72 -13.82
N LYS A 94 18.97 -11.26 -14.95
CA LYS A 94 18.80 -10.66 -16.28
C LYS A 94 18.07 -11.51 -17.31
N ARG A 95 17.86 -12.82 -17.10
CA ARG A 95 17.23 -13.68 -18.12
C ARG A 95 15.75 -13.40 -18.36
N PHE A 96 15.10 -12.67 -17.46
CA PHE A 96 13.67 -12.36 -17.55
C PHE A 96 13.48 -10.92 -18.03
N SER A 97 12.64 -10.71 -19.05
CA SER A 97 12.27 -9.36 -19.52
C SER A 97 11.63 -8.53 -18.40
N VAL A 98 10.84 -9.18 -17.54
CA VAL A 98 10.25 -8.58 -16.33
C VAL A 98 10.88 -9.19 -15.10
N ARG A 99 11.40 -8.36 -14.18
CA ARG A 99 12.10 -8.84 -12.99
C ARG A 99 11.18 -9.67 -12.10
N VAL A 100 11.49 -10.96 -11.98
CA VAL A 100 10.78 -11.91 -11.10
C VAL A 100 11.46 -11.98 -9.72
N PRO A 101 10.73 -11.86 -8.60
CA PRO A 101 11.27 -12.04 -7.25
C PRO A 101 11.96 -13.41 -7.04
N ARG A 102 13.06 -13.44 -6.28
CA ARG A 102 13.88 -14.65 -6.09
C ARG A 102 13.13 -15.85 -5.49
N SER A 103 12.19 -15.60 -4.58
CA SER A 103 11.31 -16.64 -4.01
C SER A 103 10.53 -17.39 -5.09
N ILE A 104 10.02 -16.66 -6.09
CA ILE A 104 9.27 -17.21 -7.21
C ILE A 104 10.22 -17.91 -8.19
N GLN A 105 11.38 -17.33 -8.49
CA GLN A 105 12.39 -17.96 -9.36
C GLN A 105 12.84 -19.35 -8.86
N ASN A 106 12.97 -19.53 -7.54
CA ASN A 106 13.34 -20.83 -6.97
C ASN A 106 12.24 -21.87 -7.24
N LYS A 107 10.97 -21.50 -7.09
CA LYS A 107 9.82 -22.37 -7.38
C LYS A 107 9.73 -22.73 -8.86
N LEU A 108 9.91 -21.73 -9.73
CA LEU A 108 9.99 -21.92 -11.19
C LEU A 108 11.04 -22.96 -11.57
N THR A 109 12.22 -22.86 -10.95
CA THR A 109 13.33 -23.80 -11.21
C THR A 109 12.96 -25.24 -10.85
N VAL A 110 12.19 -25.45 -9.78
CA VAL A 110 11.71 -26.79 -9.39
C VAL A 110 10.64 -27.29 -10.34
N ILE A 111 9.61 -26.46 -10.61
CA ILE A 111 8.50 -26.80 -11.53
C ILE A 111 9.06 -27.27 -12.88
N TRP A 112 10.04 -26.54 -13.42
CA TRP A 112 10.68 -26.90 -14.68
C TRP A 112 11.56 -28.14 -14.63
N LYS A 113 12.38 -28.29 -13.59
CA LYS A 113 13.21 -29.49 -13.45
C LYS A 113 12.38 -30.77 -13.35
N GLN A 114 11.15 -30.65 -12.85
CA GLN A 114 10.23 -31.76 -12.67
C GLN A 114 9.22 -31.90 -13.83
N GLY A 115 9.21 -30.98 -14.80
CA GLY A 115 8.26 -31.02 -15.92
C GLY A 115 6.80 -30.77 -15.49
N TRP A 116 6.58 -29.95 -14.46
CA TRP A 116 5.25 -29.60 -13.94
C TRP A 116 4.69 -28.31 -14.55
N ASP A 117 5.17 -27.90 -15.72
CA ASP A 117 4.77 -26.66 -16.38
C ASP A 117 3.28 -26.66 -16.78
N GLN A 118 2.74 -27.83 -17.15
CA GLN A 118 1.33 -28.03 -17.52
C GLN A 118 0.45 -28.58 -16.39
N GLU A 119 1.02 -28.89 -15.22
CA GLU A 119 0.24 -29.45 -14.11
C GLU A 119 -0.63 -28.40 -13.42
N SER A 120 -1.74 -28.84 -12.81
CA SER A 120 -2.60 -27.95 -12.02
C SER A 120 -1.88 -27.42 -10.79
N ALA A 121 -2.21 -26.20 -10.37
CA ALA A 121 -1.65 -25.59 -9.18
C ALA A 121 -1.91 -26.45 -7.92
N GLU A 122 -3.04 -27.13 -7.90
CA GLU A 122 -3.49 -28.05 -6.86
C GLU A 122 -2.59 -29.29 -6.77
N SER A 123 -2.25 -29.92 -7.90
CA SER A 123 -1.34 -31.08 -7.91
C SER A 123 0.07 -30.70 -7.47
N ILE A 124 0.57 -29.54 -7.90
CA ILE A 124 1.87 -29.02 -7.45
C ILE A 124 1.85 -28.73 -5.95
N ALA A 125 0.74 -28.22 -5.42
CA ALA A 125 0.58 -27.96 -3.98
C ALA A 125 0.67 -29.26 -3.17
N GLU A 126 0.03 -30.34 -3.63
CA GLU A 126 0.11 -31.65 -2.97
C GLU A 126 1.53 -32.22 -2.98
N LYS A 127 2.27 -32.08 -4.09
CA LYS A 127 3.64 -32.60 -4.21
C LYS A 127 4.68 -31.80 -3.41
N THR A 128 4.47 -30.49 -3.24
CA THR A 128 5.48 -29.57 -2.69
C THR A 128 5.14 -29.02 -1.31
N GLY A 129 3.87 -29.04 -0.91
CA GLY A 129 3.36 -28.36 0.29
C GLY A 129 3.33 -26.83 0.18
N TRP A 130 3.51 -26.25 -1.01
CA TRP A 130 3.47 -24.80 -1.20
C TRP A 130 2.03 -24.27 -1.22
N LYS A 131 1.88 -22.97 -0.89
CA LYS A 131 0.57 -22.32 -0.90
C LYS A 131 0.08 -22.10 -2.33
N LEU A 132 -1.18 -22.41 -2.61
CA LEU A 132 -1.85 -22.22 -3.90
C LEU A 132 -1.61 -20.83 -4.54
N PRO A 133 -1.73 -19.69 -3.82
CA PRO A 133 -1.48 -18.37 -4.41
C PRO A 133 -0.05 -18.21 -4.96
N GLU A 134 0.93 -18.77 -4.27
CA GLU A 134 2.35 -18.66 -4.66
C GLU A 134 2.66 -19.52 -5.89
N ILE A 135 2.00 -20.67 -6.03
CA ILE A 135 2.12 -21.55 -7.20
C ILE A 135 1.48 -20.87 -8.41
N ARG A 136 0.27 -20.33 -8.26
CA ARG A 136 -0.42 -19.59 -9.34
C ARG A 136 0.34 -18.36 -9.79
N GLU A 137 0.99 -17.67 -8.85
CA GLU A 137 1.90 -16.57 -9.19
C GLU A 137 3.11 -17.06 -9.98
N ALA A 138 3.75 -18.17 -9.57
CA ALA A 138 4.84 -18.76 -10.33
C ALA A 138 4.41 -19.19 -11.74
N GLN A 139 3.28 -19.89 -11.89
CA GLN A 139 2.76 -20.32 -13.20
C GLN A 139 2.46 -19.14 -14.13
N ARG A 140 1.91 -18.02 -13.63
CA ARG A 140 1.73 -16.80 -14.44
C ARG A 140 3.06 -16.27 -15.00
N HIS A 141 4.15 -16.39 -14.23
CA HIS A 141 5.48 -16.01 -14.71
C HIS A 141 6.08 -16.99 -15.71
N ILE A 142 5.66 -18.26 -15.74
CA ILE A 142 6.02 -19.22 -16.80
C ILE A 142 5.40 -18.78 -18.13
N ALA A 143 4.12 -18.41 -18.11
CA ALA A 143 3.44 -17.91 -19.30
C ALA A 143 4.05 -16.59 -19.82
N GLY A 144 4.57 -15.75 -18.93
CA GLY A 144 5.28 -14.51 -19.28
C GLY A 144 6.76 -14.67 -19.62
N TRP A 145 7.27 -15.90 -19.78
CA TRP A 145 8.68 -16.15 -20.09
C TRP A 145 9.09 -15.63 -21.47
N SER A 146 8.19 -15.75 -22.46
CA SER A 146 8.38 -15.18 -23.79
C SER A 146 7.52 -13.93 -23.94
N VAL A 147 8.17 -12.78 -24.02
CA VAL A 147 7.50 -11.55 -24.46
C VAL A 147 7.55 -11.54 -25.99
N ALA A 148 6.38 -11.45 -26.63
CA ALA A 148 6.31 -11.26 -28.08
C ALA A 148 6.71 -9.82 -28.42
N SER A 149 7.44 -9.63 -29.53
CA SER A 149 7.78 -8.29 -30.00
C SER A 149 6.55 -7.64 -30.62
N LEU A 150 6.30 -6.36 -30.29
CA LEU A 150 5.25 -5.58 -30.94
C LEU A 150 5.58 -5.33 -32.43
N ASP A 151 6.87 -5.24 -32.74
CA ASP A 151 7.38 -5.09 -34.11
C ASP A 151 7.46 -6.42 -34.87
N GLN A 152 6.98 -7.53 -34.29
CA GLN A 152 6.96 -8.81 -34.97
C GLN A 152 6.00 -8.74 -36.17
N ALA A 153 6.54 -8.87 -37.38
CA ALA A 153 5.75 -8.97 -38.59
C ALA A 153 4.84 -10.21 -38.53
N LEU A 154 3.57 -10.00 -38.84
CA LEU A 154 2.59 -11.06 -39.02
C LEU A 154 2.62 -11.45 -40.50
N SER A 155 3.07 -12.66 -40.78
CA SER A 155 3.00 -13.20 -42.13
C SER A 155 1.53 -13.46 -42.50
N SER A 156 0.88 -12.52 -43.18
CA SER A 156 -0.41 -12.76 -43.84
C SER A 156 -0.16 -13.52 -45.14
N SER A 157 -0.87 -14.62 -45.34
CA SER A 157 -0.80 -15.45 -46.56
C SER A 157 -1.38 -14.77 -47.81
N ASP A 158 -1.98 -13.59 -47.67
CA ASP A 158 -2.52 -12.79 -48.77
C ASP A 158 -1.59 -11.62 -49.10
N LYS A 159 -1.24 -11.55 -50.39
CA LYS A 159 -0.29 -10.63 -51.00
C LYS A 159 -0.81 -9.18 -50.99
N THR A 160 -0.60 -8.48 -49.90
CA THR A 160 -0.64 -7.02 -49.85
C THR A 160 0.67 -6.51 -49.25
N ASP A 161 1.32 -5.55 -49.91
CA ASP A 161 2.69 -5.05 -49.66
C ASP A 161 2.92 -4.35 -48.30
N GLU A 162 2.07 -4.56 -47.31
CA GLU A 162 2.25 -4.04 -45.94
C GLU A 162 2.33 -5.23 -44.97
N GLU A 163 3.54 -5.52 -44.50
CA GLU A 163 3.77 -6.45 -43.39
C GLU A 163 3.16 -5.85 -42.12
N ALA A 164 1.90 -6.19 -41.83
CA ALA A 164 1.26 -5.80 -40.59
C ALA A 164 2.06 -6.32 -39.39
N THR A 165 2.35 -5.46 -38.43
CA THR A 165 3.04 -5.84 -37.19
C THR A 165 2.04 -6.28 -36.13
N MET A 166 2.53 -6.95 -35.08
CA MET A 166 1.71 -7.29 -33.91
C MET A 166 1.11 -6.04 -33.24
N LEU A 167 1.79 -4.89 -33.33
CA LEU A 167 1.30 -3.61 -32.87
C LEU A 167 0.05 -3.14 -33.64
N ASP A 168 0.02 -3.35 -34.96
CA ASP A 168 -1.07 -2.88 -35.84
C ASP A 168 -2.37 -3.66 -35.62
N VAL A 169 -2.26 -4.93 -35.20
CA VAL A 169 -3.41 -5.81 -34.92
C VAL A 169 -3.90 -5.68 -33.48
N LEU A 170 -3.06 -5.19 -32.57
CA LEU A 170 -3.50 -4.94 -31.21
C LEU A 170 -4.60 -3.87 -31.25
N PRO A 171 -5.81 -4.18 -30.71
CA PRO A 171 -6.83 -3.16 -30.58
C PRO A 171 -6.24 -1.98 -29.83
N ALA A 172 -6.49 -0.76 -30.30
CA ALA A 172 -6.32 0.42 -29.47
C ALA A 172 -7.21 0.23 -28.24
N MET A 173 -6.67 -0.39 -27.20
CA MET A 173 -7.33 -0.56 -25.93
C MET A 173 -7.58 0.85 -25.44
N THR A 174 -8.82 1.29 -25.48
CA THR A 174 -9.21 2.53 -24.80
C THR A 174 -8.73 2.39 -23.37
N ASP A 175 -7.81 3.28 -22.97
CA ASP A 175 -7.21 3.24 -21.66
C ASP A 175 -8.26 3.62 -20.59
N PHE A 176 -8.95 2.60 -20.06
CA PHE A 176 -9.89 2.76 -18.95
C PHE A 176 -9.18 2.85 -17.60
N THR A 177 -7.84 2.88 -17.56
CA THR A 177 -7.10 3.03 -16.30
C THR A 177 -7.51 4.30 -15.58
N SER A 178 -7.77 5.38 -16.33
CA SER A 178 -8.31 6.64 -15.80
C SER A 178 -9.63 6.43 -15.05
N VAL A 179 -10.59 5.71 -15.64
CA VAL A 179 -11.89 5.38 -15.04
C VAL A 179 -11.71 4.53 -13.78
N HIS A 180 -10.89 3.49 -13.84
CA HIS A 180 -10.63 2.61 -12.70
C HIS A 180 -9.90 3.32 -11.55
N VAL A 181 -9.00 4.24 -11.86
CA VAL A 181 -8.34 5.10 -10.86
C VAL A 181 -9.37 6.05 -10.25
N GLN A 182 -10.21 6.67 -11.05
CA GLN A 182 -11.22 7.62 -10.60
C GLN A 182 -12.29 6.95 -9.73
N ASP A 183 -12.71 5.73 -10.06
CA ASP A 183 -13.62 4.92 -9.25
C ASP A 183 -13.02 4.61 -7.87
N PHE A 184 -11.73 4.24 -7.82
CA PHE A 184 -11.04 4.02 -6.56
C PHE A 184 -10.90 5.32 -5.75
N LEU A 185 -10.56 6.43 -6.40
CA LEU A 185 -10.45 7.75 -5.75
C LEU A 185 -11.80 8.19 -5.16
N CYS A 186 -12.93 7.88 -5.81
CA CYS A 186 -14.27 8.12 -5.31
C CYS A 186 -14.62 7.27 -4.07
N ALA A 187 -13.98 6.12 -3.88
CA ALA A 187 -14.15 5.29 -2.69
C ALA A 187 -13.28 5.75 -1.49
N LEU A 188 -12.36 6.69 -1.69
CA LEU A 188 -11.52 7.25 -0.63
C LEU A 188 -12.19 8.44 0.05
N LYS A 189 -11.85 8.65 1.33
CA LYS A 189 -12.28 9.87 2.04
C LYS A 189 -11.54 11.08 1.48
N PRO A 190 -12.09 12.31 1.58
CA PRO A 190 -11.45 13.52 1.03
C PRO A 190 -9.98 13.68 1.44
N LEU A 191 -9.67 13.41 2.72
CA LEU A 191 -8.29 13.48 3.23
C LEU A 191 -7.38 12.34 2.74
N GLU A 192 -7.93 11.14 2.54
CA GLU A 192 -7.17 10.01 1.98
C GLU A 192 -6.86 10.27 0.49
N ARG A 193 -7.82 10.84 -0.24
CA ARG A 193 -7.66 11.26 -1.63
C ARG A 193 -6.58 12.34 -1.78
N ALA A 194 -6.65 13.43 -0.99
CA ALA A 194 -5.66 14.50 -1.05
C ALA A 194 -4.24 13.99 -0.75
N VAL A 195 -4.07 13.12 0.26
CA VAL A 195 -2.77 12.51 0.57
C VAL A 195 -2.26 11.64 -0.59
N LEU A 196 -3.14 10.94 -1.29
CA LEU A 196 -2.77 10.12 -2.44
C LEU A 196 -2.41 10.98 -3.66
N GLU A 197 -3.18 12.04 -3.94
CA GLU A 197 -2.93 12.98 -5.04
C GLU A 197 -1.57 13.68 -4.87
N LEU A 198 -1.26 14.19 -3.67
CA LEU A 198 0.06 14.77 -3.37
C LEU A 198 1.18 13.74 -3.53
N ARG A 199 0.92 12.48 -3.16
CA ARG A 199 1.89 11.40 -3.35
C ARG A 199 2.10 11.03 -4.82
N MET A 200 1.07 11.16 -5.65
CA MET A 200 1.15 10.96 -7.11
C MET A 200 1.91 12.09 -7.81
N GLN A 201 1.98 13.27 -7.20
CA GLN A 201 2.85 14.38 -7.61
C GLN A 201 4.28 14.24 -7.06
N ASP A 202 4.71 13.01 -6.76
CA ASP A 202 6.02 12.64 -6.22
C ASP A 202 6.44 13.29 -4.89
N GLN A 203 5.55 13.99 -4.18
CA GLN A 203 5.88 14.60 -2.90
C GLN A 203 6.27 13.55 -1.85
N THR A 204 7.28 13.88 -1.04
CA THR A 204 7.73 13.00 0.03
C THR A 204 6.71 12.97 1.18
N GLN A 205 6.72 11.89 1.98
CA GLN A 205 5.83 11.81 3.15
C GLN A 205 6.02 12.96 4.15
N LYS A 206 7.21 13.57 4.17
CA LYS A 206 7.51 14.75 4.99
C LYS A 206 6.87 16.01 4.42
N GLU A 207 6.99 16.24 3.11
CA GLU A 207 6.34 17.37 2.42
C GLU A 207 4.82 17.30 2.51
N ILE A 208 4.24 16.12 2.29
CA ILE A 208 2.80 15.90 2.43
C ILE A 208 2.36 16.20 3.87
N ALA A 209 3.14 15.76 4.85
CA ALA A 209 2.86 16.01 6.27
C ALA A 209 2.89 17.51 6.61
N MET A 210 3.82 18.28 6.03
CA MET A 210 3.85 19.74 6.13
C MET A 210 2.62 20.37 5.48
N HIS A 211 2.25 19.96 4.27
CA HIS A 211 1.07 20.49 3.56
C HIS A 211 -0.24 20.29 4.34
N ILE A 212 -0.41 19.15 5.00
CA ILE A 212 -1.63 18.84 5.76
C ILE A 212 -1.55 19.22 7.25
N GLY A 213 -0.43 19.80 7.71
CA GLY A 213 -0.22 20.15 9.12
C GLY A 213 -0.26 18.95 10.08
N LYS A 214 0.27 17.78 9.66
CA LYS A 214 0.32 16.55 10.46
C LYS A 214 1.74 16.00 10.53
N THR A 215 1.93 14.92 11.27
CA THR A 215 3.22 14.24 11.37
C THR A 215 3.45 13.29 10.19
N GLN A 216 4.71 13.07 9.80
CA GLN A 216 5.08 12.09 8.76
C GLN A 216 4.47 10.70 9.04
N MET A 217 4.43 10.29 10.30
CA MET A 217 3.88 9.00 10.69
C MET A 217 2.36 8.89 10.47
N TYR A 218 1.65 10.01 10.54
CA TYR A 218 0.22 10.07 10.21
C TYR A 218 0.00 9.83 8.72
N VAL A 219 0.79 10.46 7.85
CA VAL A 219 0.77 10.24 6.38
C VAL A 219 1.09 8.78 6.04
N TYR A 220 2.13 8.20 6.65
CA TYR A 220 2.46 6.78 6.48
C TYR A 220 1.28 5.86 6.81
N ARG A 221 0.60 6.09 7.95
CA ARG A 221 -0.56 5.30 8.37
C ARG A 221 -1.71 5.40 7.38
N ILE A 222 -1.94 6.59 6.81
CA ILE A 222 -2.95 6.81 5.77
C ILE A 222 -2.58 6.04 4.49
N LEU A 223 -1.37 6.20 3.98
CA LEU A 223 -0.93 5.49 2.77
C LEU A 223 -1.02 3.96 2.95
N LYS A 224 -0.66 3.44 4.12
CA LYS A 224 -0.81 2.02 4.45
C LYS A 224 -2.28 1.58 4.44
N LYS A 225 -3.19 2.42 4.95
CA LYS A 225 -4.63 2.16 4.95
C LYS A 225 -5.21 2.21 3.53
N ILE A 226 -4.79 3.17 2.71
CA ILE A 226 -5.16 3.27 1.29
C ILE A 226 -4.73 2.02 0.54
N LYS A 227 -3.50 1.53 0.76
CA LYS A 227 -3.03 0.26 0.19
C LYS A 227 -3.95 -0.91 0.55
N GLY A 228 -4.37 -1.01 1.81
CA GLY A 228 -5.33 -2.03 2.26
C GLY A 228 -6.71 -1.90 1.59
N LYS A 229 -7.22 -0.66 1.43
CA LYS A 229 -8.46 -0.41 0.69
C LYS A 229 -8.33 -0.79 -0.78
N TYR A 230 -7.20 -0.50 -1.41
CA TYR A 230 -6.95 -0.88 -2.80
C TYR A 230 -6.97 -2.40 -2.99
N THR A 231 -6.36 -3.16 -2.08
CA THR A 231 -6.45 -4.63 -2.13
C THR A 231 -7.88 -5.15 -1.99
N GLN A 232 -8.73 -4.47 -1.20
CA GLN A 232 -10.15 -4.81 -1.08
C GLN A 232 -10.97 -4.37 -2.31
N PHE A 233 -10.58 -3.26 -2.94
CA PHE A 233 -11.19 -2.77 -4.18
C PHE A 233 -10.93 -3.73 -5.34
N GLN A 234 -9.68 -4.18 -5.50
CA GLN A 234 -9.32 -5.22 -6.48
C GLN A 234 -10.06 -6.54 -6.24
N ALA A 235 -10.34 -6.89 -4.99
CA ALA A 235 -11.14 -8.06 -4.63
C ALA A 235 -12.67 -7.85 -4.74
N GLY A 236 -13.13 -6.70 -5.26
CA GLY A 236 -14.55 -6.38 -5.43
C GLY A 236 -15.33 -6.19 -4.13
N THR A 237 -14.66 -6.14 -2.98
CA THR A 237 -15.28 -6.13 -1.64
C THR A 237 -15.44 -4.72 -1.08
N LEU A 238 -14.73 -3.74 -1.64
CA LEU A 238 -14.85 -2.33 -1.25
C LEU A 238 -16.10 -1.74 -1.91
N ARG A 239 -17.24 -1.78 -1.23
CA ARG A 239 -18.40 -0.98 -1.61
C ARG A 239 -18.06 0.48 -1.38
N SER A 240 -18.27 1.33 -2.39
CA SER A 240 -18.29 2.78 -2.19
C SER A 240 -19.18 3.06 -0.96
N GLU A 241 -18.65 3.78 0.04
CA GLU A 241 -19.51 4.35 1.06
C GLU A 241 -20.47 5.27 0.29
N ALA A 242 -21.65 4.74 -0.01
CA ALA A 242 -22.67 5.37 -0.83
C ALA A 242 -22.70 6.84 -0.50
N ILE A 243 -22.58 7.67 -1.53
CA ILE A 243 -22.86 9.10 -1.51
C ILE A 243 -24.14 9.25 -0.68
N LYS A 244 -23.99 9.63 0.59
CA LYS A 244 -25.10 10.15 1.37
C LYS A 244 -25.36 11.50 0.72
N MET A 245 -26.18 11.47 -0.34
CA MET A 245 -26.85 12.63 -0.87
C MET A 245 -27.52 13.29 0.33
N SER A 246 -26.90 14.37 0.85
CA SER A 246 -27.62 15.25 1.75
C SER A 246 -28.76 15.80 0.91
N ARG A 247 -29.99 15.37 1.21
CA ARG A 247 -31.19 16.09 0.82
C ARG A 247 -31.16 17.43 1.55
N GLY A 248 -30.38 18.37 1.05
CA GLY A 248 -30.44 19.79 1.36
C GLY A 248 -30.90 20.47 0.08
N HIS A 249 -32.12 21.00 0.09
CA HIS A 249 -32.58 21.92 -0.94
C HIS A 249 -31.65 23.13 -0.96
N GLY A 250 -31.13 23.46 -2.15
CA GLY A 250 -30.35 24.66 -2.40
C GLY A 250 -29.73 24.57 -3.79
N ASN A 251 -30.33 25.25 -4.75
CA ASN A 251 -29.92 25.28 -6.15
C ASN A 251 -28.45 25.68 -6.33
N GLN A 252 -27.87 25.10 -7.38
CA GLN A 252 -26.60 25.38 -8.04
C GLN A 252 -26.16 26.85 -8.01
N THR A 253 -24.86 27.13 -7.89
CA THR A 253 -24.05 27.66 -9.01
C THR A 253 -22.55 27.66 -8.72
N VAL A 254 -21.79 27.53 -9.80
CA VAL A 254 -20.34 27.59 -9.94
C VAL A 254 -19.87 29.03 -9.66
N LEU A 255 -19.69 29.43 -8.40
CA LEU A 255 -19.16 30.75 -8.03
C LEU A 255 -18.40 30.77 -6.68
N ASN A 256 -17.71 29.68 -6.32
CA ASN A 256 -16.85 29.65 -5.12
C ASN A 256 -15.36 29.43 -5.42
N ALA A 257 -14.93 29.58 -6.67
CA ALA A 257 -13.53 29.46 -7.07
C ALA A 257 -12.70 30.75 -6.86
N SER A 258 -13.32 31.83 -6.37
CA SER A 258 -12.67 33.15 -6.20
C SER A 258 -12.83 33.75 -4.80
N ILE A 259 -13.21 32.94 -3.81
CA ILE A 259 -13.38 33.42 -2.43
C ILE A 259 -12.30 32.78 -1.56
N GLU A 260 -11.30 33.57 -1.17
CA GLU A 260 -10.43 33.24 -0.04
C GLU A 260 -11.23 33.41 1.25
N TRP A 261 -11.42 32.31 1.96
CA TRP A 261 -11.97 32.33 3.32
C TRP A 261 -10.82 32.30 4.32
N PHE A 262 -10.57 33.43 4.97
CA PHE A 262 -9.78 33.45 6.20
C PHE A 262 -10.63 32.90 7.35
N VAL A 263 -10.16 31.83 8.00
CA VAL A 263 -10.76 31.30 9.23
C VAL A 263 -9.65 31.08 10.25
N ASP A 264 -9.45 32.05 11.13
CA ASP A 264 -8.48 31.99 12.25
C ASP A 264 -9.09 31.37 13.51
N GLU A 265 -10.06 30.48 13.37
CA GLU A 265 -10.61 29.77 14.51
C GLU A 265 -10.74 28.29 14.19
N VAL A 266 -10.02 27.48 14.97
CA VAL A 266 -10.33 26.08 15.24
C VAL A 266 -11.84 25.95 15.26
N VAL A 267 -12.47 25.17 14.36
CA VAL A 267 -13.91 24.92 14.41
C VAL A 267 -14.22 24.33 15.78
N GLN A 268 -14.64 25.23 16.67
CA GLN A 268 -14.88 24.95 18.05
C GLN A 268 -16.19 24.16 18.06
N THR A 269 -16.13 22.84 18.26
CA THR A 269 -17.35 22.03 18.33
C THR A 269 -18.28 22.63 19.39
N ASN A 270 -19.48 23.05 18.96
CA ASN A 270 -20.49 23.62 19.84
C ASN A 270 -20.77 22.68 21.02
N PRO A 271 -21.12 23.23 22.20
CA PRO A 271 -21.54 22.41 23.34
C PRO A 271 -22.79 21.63 22.94
N THR A 272 -22.69 20.30 22.95
CA THR A 272 -23.76 19.42 22.46
C THR A 272 -24.05 18.30 23.44
N VAL A 273 -25.33 17.98 23.51
CA VAL A 273 -25.87 16.82 24.20
C VAL A 273 -26.49 15.92 23.15
N GLY A 274 -26.18 14.63 23.17
CA GLY A 274 -26.90 13.70 22.32
C GLY A 274 -27.55 12.57 23.08
N LEU A 275 -28.60 12.06 22.44
CA LEU A 275 -29.48 11.04 22.96
C LEU A 275 -29.36 9.81 22.07
N ASN A 276 -29.15 8.66 22.69
CA ASN A 276 -29.12 7.36 22.02
C ASN A 276 -29.93 6.31 22.81
N SER A 277 -29.95 5.08 22.30
CA SER A 277 -30.65 3.96 22.95
C SER A 277 -30.05 3.54 24.29
N GLN A 278 -28.83 3.97 24.62
CA GLN A 278 -28.15 3.64 25.88
C GLN A 278 -28.30 4.75 26.94
N GLY A 279 -28.65 5.97 26.53
CA GLY A 279 -28.86 7.11 27.41
C GLY A 279 -28.45 8.44 26.77
N MET A 280 -27.82 9.30 27.58
CA MET A 280 -27.46 10.67 27.19
C MET A 280 -25.95 10.87 27.29
N TYR A 281 -25.36 11.60 26.34
CA TYR A 281 -23.94 11.95 26.35
C TYR A 281 -23.73 13.45 26.21
N PHE A 282 -22.66 13.92 26.83
CA PHE A 282 -22.21 15.29 26.84
C PHE A 282 -20.81 15.35 26.23
N ASN A 283 -20.61 16.20 25.22
CA ASN A 283 -19.27 16.47 24.74
C ASN A 283 -18.47 17.29 25.77
N GLN A 284 -17.15 17.35 25.60
CA GLN A 284 -16.25 18.04 26.55
C GLN A 284 -16.68 19.48 26.86
N ARG A 285 -17.18 20.19 25.85
CA ARG A 285 -17.63 21.59 26.00
C ARG A 285 -18.95 21.72 26.74
N ALA A 286 -19.91 20.83 26.50
CA ALA A 286 -21.14 20.76 27.30
C ALA A 286 -20.81 20.45 28.77
N VAL A 287 -19.82 19.59 29.03
CA VAL A 287 -19.35 19.31 30.40
C VAL A 287 -18.72 20.55 31.04
N GLN A 288 -17.87 21.28 30.30
CA GLN A 288 -17.28 22.54 30.77
C GLN A 288 -18.32 23.62 31.02
N GLN A 289 -19.30 23.75 30.12
CA GLN A 289 -20.38 24.75 30.23
C GLN A 289 -21.31 24.46 31.39
N ILE A 290 -21.67 23.19 31.63
CA ILE A 290 -22.50 22.79 32.79
C ILE A 290 -21.69 22.84 34.09
N GLY A 291 -20.35 22.73 34.01
CA GLY A 291 -19.46 22.70 35.18
C GLY A 291 -19.51 21.38 35.95
N CYS A 292 -19.94 20.28 35.32
CA CYS A 292 -20.12 18.99 35.98
C CYS A 292 -18.90 18.05 35.88
N LYS A 293 -18.77 17.13 36.84
CA LYS A 293 -17.67 16.16 36.91
C LYS A 293 -18.20 14.72 36.97
N ALA A 294 -17.35 13.77 36.57
CA ALA A 294 -17.66 12.35 36.72
C ALA A 294 -17.97 12.02 38.19
N GLY A 295 -19.06 11.29 38.43
CA GLY A 295 -19.51 10.93 39.77
C GLY A 295 -20.62 11.82 40.33
N GLN A 296 -20.81 13.03 39.83
CA GLN A 296 -21.94 13.89 40.18
C GLN A 296 -23.25 13.41 39.54
N CYS A 297 -24.39 13.89 40.09
CA CYS A 297 -25.71 13.58 39.57
C CYS A 297 -26.29 14.78 38.81
N VAL A 298 -27.13 14.47 37.83
CA VAL A 298 -27.93 15.47 37.13
C VAL A 298 -29.39 15.07 37.09
N GLN A 299 -30.27 16.05 37.17
CA GLN A 299 -31.71 15.90 36.96
C GLN A 299 -32.05 16.31 35.53
N ILE A 300 -33.07 15.65 34.98
CA ILE A 300 -33.55 15.90 33.62
C ILE A 300 -35.05 16.16 33.71
N GLY A 301 -35.46 17.38 33.39
CA GLY A 301 -36.85 17.80 33.26
C GLY A 301 -37.28 17.84 31.79
N TYR A 302 -38.56 17.66 31.53
CA TYR A 302 -39.16 17.90 30.21
C TYR A 302 -40.18 19.02 30.35
N ASP A 303 -39.96 20.11 29.66
CA ASP A 303 -40.90 21.22 29.56
C ASP A 303 -41.73 21.02 28.27
N ALA A 304 -43.06 21.01 28.44
CA ALA A 304 -44.01 20.77 27.37
C ALA A 304 -44.38 22.04 26.60
N ALA A 305 -44.14 23.23 27.18
CA ALA A 305 -44.57 24.51 26.60
C ALA A 305 -43.66 24.97 25.45
N GLY A 306 -42.35 24.91 25.64
CA GLY A 306 -41.37 24.89 24.55
C GLY A 306 -40.72 23.52 24.62
N PRO A 307 -40.82 22.62 23.62
CA PRO A 307 -40.41 21.22 23.72
C PRO A 307 -38.89 21.13 23.98
N ARG A 308 -38.49 21.23 25.25
CA ARG A 308 -37.10 21.34 25.70
C ARG A 308 -36.85 20.40 26.85
N LEU A 309 -35.64 19.85 26.90
CA LEU A 309 -35.18 19.11 28.06
C LEU A 309 -34.29 20.02 28.90
N ILE A 310 -34.64 20.14 30.17
CA ILE A 310 -33.91 20.92 31.16
C ILE A 310 -32.94 20.00 31.88
N ILE A 311 -31.71 20.45 32.06
CA ILE A 311 -30.60 19.71 32.65
C ILE A 311 -30.06 20.55 33.80
N GLN A 312 -30.08 19.98 35.00
CA GLN A 312 -29.60 20.63 36.21
C GLN A 312 -28.65 19.70 36.97
N VAL A 313 -27.54 20.24 37.47
CA VAL A 313 -26.66 19.53 38.40
C VAL A 313 -27.31 19.53 39.79
N SER A 314 -27.41 18.36 40.41
CA SER A 314 -28.04 18.18 41.72
C SER A 314 -27.31 17.08 42.49
N ASP A 315 -27.44 17.09 43.82
CA ASP A 315 -26.89 16.04 44.68
C ASP A 315 -27.63 14.70 44.52
N ASN A 316 -28.84 14.73 43.96
CA ASN A 316 -29.63 13.54 43.65
C ASN A 316 -30.03 13.48 42.16
N GLY A 317 -30.13 12.26 41.60
CA GLY A 317 -30.53 12.06 40.21
C GLY A 317 -29.67 11.06 39.46
N LEU A 318 -29.41 11.34 38.18
CA LEU A 318 -28.74 10.44 37.26
C LEU A 318 -27.23 10.65 37.30
N LYS A 319 -26.50 9.61 37.75
CA LYS A 319 -25.04 9.68 37.92
C LYS A 319 -24.30 9.76 36.59
N LEU A 320 -23.43 10.75 36.46
CA LEU A 320 -22.52 10.94 35.33
C LEU A 320 -21.33 9.99 35.42
N ARG A 321 -21.00 9.34 34.30
CA ARG A 321 -19.87 8.42 34.18
C ARG A 321 -18.96 8.82 33.02
N VAL A 322 -17.67 8.57 33.17
CA VAL A 322 -16.71 8.72 32.08
C VAL A 322 -17.03 7.70 30.99
N GLN A 323 -16.90 8.11 29.73
CA GLN A 323 -17.01 7.18 28.60
C GLN A 323 -15.78 6.27 28.58
N LYS A 324 -15.98 4.94 28.49
CA LYS A 324 -14.95 3.87 28.62
C LYS A 324 -13.76 3.97 27.63
N SER A 325 -13.72 4.97 26.76
CA SER A 325 -12.73 5.12 25.69
C SER A 325 -12.04 6.48 25.65
N ASP A 326 -12.25 7.38 26.62
CA ASP A 326 -11.91 8.79 26.41
C ASP A 326 -10.82 9.37 27.34
N LYS A 327 -9.81 9.99 26.72
CA LYS A 327 -8.86 10.93 27.34
C LYS A 327 -9.37 12.39 27.25
N ASN A 328 -10.54 12.64 26.63
CA ASN A 328 -11.02 13.98 26.26
C ASN A 328 -12.14 14.55 27.16
N GLY A 329 -12.37 14.04 28.38
CA GLY A 329 -13.27 14.70 29.34
C GLY A 329 -14.78 14.67 29.00
N THR A 330 -15.24 13.71 28.19
CA THR A 330 -16.66 13.51 27.90
C THR A 330 -17.39 12.73 29.01
N LEU A 331 -18.65 13.06 29.25
CA LEU A 331 -19.49 12.42 30.27
C LEU A 331 -20.74 11.80 29.67
N ARG A 332 -21.22 10.72 30.28
CA ARG A 332 -22.45 10.03 29.86
C ARG A 332 -23.31 9.59 31.04
N ILE A 333 -24.60 9.46 30.76
CA ILE A 333 -25.60 8.81 31.61
C ILE A 333 -26.05 7.54 30.90
N THR A 334 -25.93 6.40 31.57
CA THR A 334 -26.44 5.13 31.06
C THR A 334 -27.58 4.68 31.97
N ASN A 335 -28.83 4.89 31.52
CA ASN A 335 -30.01 4.50 32.27
C ASN A 335 -31.17 4.15 31.32
N LYS A 336 -31.60 2.88 31.34
CA LYS A 336 -32.71 2.39 30.50
C LYS A 336 -34.06 3.05 30.84
N ARG A 337 -34.28 3.44 32.10
CA ARG A 337 -35.51 4.13 32.53
C ARG A 337 -35.60 5.53 31.91
N LEU A 338 -34.47 6.24 31.84
CA LEU A 338 -34.39 7.53 31.15
C LEU A 338 -34.77 7.40 29.67
N THR A 339 -34.21 6.41 28.97
CA THR A 339 -34.52 6.20 27.54
C THR A 339 -35.99 5.82 27.31
N GLY A 340 -36.59 5.05 28.22
CA GLY A 340 -38.03 4.73 28.18
C GLY A 340 -38.90 5.97 28.40
N TRP A 341 -38.55 6.80 29.37
CA TRP A 341 -39.25 8.05 29.67
C TRP A 341 -39.16 9.06 28.51
N LEU A 342 -37.99 9.20 27.87
CA LEU A 342 -37.82 10.05 26.68
C LEU A 342 -38.68 9.59 25.49
N ARG A 343 -38.82 8.27 25.29
CA ARG A 343 -39.72 7.71 24.25
C ARG A 343 -41.19 8.03 24.54
N GLN A 344 -41.62 7.94 25.80
CA GLN A 344 -42.98 8.30 26.21
C GLN A 344 -43.29 9.78 25.93
N LYS A 345 -42.30 10.66 26.09
CA LYS A 345 -42.39 12.09 25.76
C LYS A 345 -42.16 12.41 24.27
N LYS A 346 -42.13 11.39 23.40
CA LYS A 346 -41.91 11.50 21.94
C LYS A 346 -40.61 12.24 21.55
N VAL A 347 -39.59 12.18 22.41
CA VAL A 347 -38.29 12.79 22.14
C VAL A 347 -37.48 11.91 21.16
N PRO A 348 -36.92 12.47 20.06
CA PRO A 348 -36.08 11.71 19.14
C PRO A 348 -34.74 11.27 19.77
N ILE A 349 -34.60 9.97 20.05
CA ILE A 349 -33.47 9.34 20.77
C ILE A 349 -32.31 8.86 19.86
N SER A 350 -32.02 9.58 18.77
CA SER A 350 -30.84 9.31 17.92
C SER A 350 -30.30 10.60 17.29
N LYS A 351 -30.40 11.71 18.03
CA LYS A 351 -30.04 13.06 17.58
C LYS A 351 -29.08 13.75 18.56
N ARG A 352 -28.33 14.73 18.05
CA ARG A 352 -27.59 15.74 18.82
C ARG A 352 -28.39 17.01 18.87
N TYR A 353 -28.32 17.66 20.03
CA TYR A 353 -28.95 18.94 20.29
C TYR A 353 -27.89 19.89 20.84
N ALA A 354 -28.00 21.16 20.48
CA ALA A 354 -27.15 22.22 21.00
C ALA A 354 -27.56 22.53 22.44
N LEU A 355 -26.58 22.61 23.33
CA LEU A 355 -26.81 23.01 24.72
C LEU A 355 -26.92 24.53 24.79
N GLN A 356 -28.03 25.00 25.33
CA GLN A 356 -28.27 26.41 25.64
C GLN A 356 -28.26 26.60 27.15
N ALA A 357 -27.87 27.80 27.60
CA ALA A 357 -27.95 28.21 28.99
C ALA A 357 -28.97 29.34 29.06
N ASP A 358 -29.93 29.24 29.97
CA ASP A 358 -30.84 30.33 30.27
C ASP A 358 -30.16 31.27 31.28
N THR A 359 -29.82 32.48 30.83
CA THR A 359 -29.02 33.44 31.62
C THR A 359 -29.72 33.94 32.88
N ASP A 360 -31.06 33.84 32.94
CA ASP A 360 -31.85 34.38 34.04
C ASP A 360 -32.16 33.34 35.13
N SER A 361 -32.16 32.05 34.78
CA SER A 361 -32.61 30.95 35.65
C SER A 361 -31.51 29.97 36.04
N GLY A 362 -30.33 30.06 35.42
CA GLY A 362 -29.18 29.19 35.72
C GLY A 362 -29.36 27.74 35.28
N PHE A 363 -30.42 27.43 34.51
CA PHE A 363 -30.68 26.10 33.97
C PHE A 363 -30.06 25.94 32.58
N TYR A 364 -29.59 24.73 32.30
CA TYR A 364 -29.16 24.35 30.95
C TYR A 364 -30.29 23.60 30.27
N TYR A 365 -30.51 23.85 28.99
CA TYR A 365 -31.56 23.13 28.26
C TYR A 365 -31.17 22.82 26.82
N ILE A 366 -31.88 21.86 26.24
CA ILE A 366 -31.79 21.52 24.82
C ILE A 366 -33.17 21.66 24.18
N GLU A 367 -33.26 22.46 23.11
CA GLU A 367 -34.49 22.60 22.32
C GLU A 367 -34.64 21.39 21.38
N LEU A 368 -35.75 20.67 21.47
CA LEU A 368 -35.97 19.46 20.68
C LEU A 368 -36.34 19.75 19.22
N SER A 369 -36.66 21.01 18.90
CA SER A 369 -36.95 21.52 17.56
C SER A 369 -35.68 21.89 16.78
N ARG A 370 -34.57 22.19 17.45
CA ARG A 370 -33.29 22.56 16.82
C ARG A 370 -32.31 21.39 16.89
N HIS A 371 -31.91 20.88 15.73
CA HIS A 371 -30.88 19.85 15.63
C HIS A 371 -29.52 20.50 15.36
N ALA A 372 -28.50 20.02 16.08
CA ALA A 372 -27.13 20.55 16.04
C ALA A 372 -26.22 19.81 15.05
#